data_AF-A0AAN8FSJ1-F1
#
_entry.id   AF-A0AAN8FSJ1-F1
#
_cell.length_a   1.000
_cell.length_b   1.000
_cell.length_c   1.000
_cell.angle_alpha   90.00
_cell.angle_beta   90.00
_cell.angle_gamma   90.00
#
_symmetry.space_group_name_H-M   'P 1'
#
loop_
_entity.id
_entity.type
_entity.pdbx_description
1 polymer ?
#
loop_
_entity_poly.entity_id
_entity_poly.type
_entity_poly.pdbx_seq_one_letter_code
_entity_poly.pdbx_strand_id
1 'polypeptide(L)'
;MDSEYRIILNVGGVRHETYKHTLKKIPATRLSRLTTNLANYDPVLNEYFFDRHPGVFSQILNYYRTGKLHYPLDVCGPLFEEELK
;
A
#
# COMPACT_ATOMS: atom_id res chain seq x y z
N MET A 1 8.42 -10.10 18.37
CA MET A 1 9.51 -10.31 17.38
C MET A 1 9.00 -10.18 15.94
N ASP A 2 7.80 -10.67 15.57
CA ASP A 2 7.27 -10.48 14.19
C ASP A 2 6.59 -9.12 13.92
N SER A 3 6.13 -8.40 14.96
CA SER A 3 5.43 -7.12 14.81
C SER A 3 6.31 -6.00 14.26
N GLU A 4 7.63 -6.01 14.51
CA GLU A 4 8.55 -4.98 14.02
C GLU A 4 8.77 -5.04 12.50
N TYR A 5 8.44 -6.18 11.87
CA TYR A 5 8.51 -6.37 10.43
C TYR A 5 7.22 -6.02 9.71
N ARG A 6 6.11 -5.88 10.44
CA ARG A 6 4.83 -5.48 9.87
C ARG A 6 4.74 -3.96 9.74
N ILE A 7 3.93 -3.52 8.78
CA ILE A 7 3.68 -2.13 8.46
C ILE A 7 2.19 -1.98 8.20
N ILE A 8 1.60 -0.90 8.73
CA ILE A 8 0.21 -0.55 8.53
C ILE A 8 0.12 0.57 7.50
N LEU A 9 -0.68 0.35 6.47
CA LEU A 9 -0.99 1.30 5.42
C LEU A 9 -2.49 1.60 5.53
N ASN A 10 -2.83 2.73 6.12
CA ASN A 10 -4.18 3.23 6.20
C ASN A 10 -4.52 3.98 4.90
N VAL A 11 -5.40 3.40 4.10
CA VAL A 11 -5.78 3.93 2.79
C VAL A 11 -7.26 4.28 2.80
N GLY A 12 -7.60 5.56 2.67
CA GLY A 12 -8.99 6.03 2.74
C GLY A 12 -9.72 5.63 4.03
N GLY A 13 -9.00 5.43 5.14
CA GLY A 13 -9.54 4.96 6.42
C GLY A 13 -9.48 3.44 6.63
N VAL A 14 -9.14 2.65 5.61
CA VAL A 14 -9.03 1.18 5.71
C VAL A 14 -7.58 0.79 5.97
N ARG A 15 -7.35 0.05 7.07
CA ARG A 15 -6.01 -0.45 7.42
C ARG A 15 -5.67 -1.70 6.64
N HIS A 16 -4.61 -1.61 5.84
CA HIS A 16 -3.95 -2.75 5.22
C HIS A 16 -2.67 -3.08 5.97
N GLU A 17 -2.54 -4.32 6.41
CA GLU A 17 -1.32 -4.80 7.05
C GLU A 17 -0.52 -5.69 6.10
N THR A 18 0.80 -5.51 6.08
CA THR A 18 1.73 -6.36 5.33
C THR A 18 3.12 -6.36 6.00
N TYR A 19 4.05 -7.13 5.46
CA TYR A 19 5.45 -7.07 5.87
C TYR A 19 6.24 -6.04 5.06
N LYS A 20 7.18 -5.35 5.71
CA LYS A 20 8.11 -4.41 5.07
C LYS A 20 8.83 -5.03 3.87
N HIS A 21 9.26 -6.30 3.99
CA HIS A 21 9.93 -7.00 2.88
C HIS A 21 9.02 -7.25 1.67
N THR A 22 7.70 -7.34 1.85
CA THR A 22 6.75 -7.48 0.74
C THR A 22 6.82 -6.26 -0.17
N LEU A 23 6.87 -5.06 0.41
CA LEU A 23 6.98 -3.80 -0.34
C LEU A 23 8.34 -3.63 -1.04
N LYS A 24 9.37 -4.37 -0.61
CA LYS A 24 10.70 -4.37 -1.23
C LYS A 24 10.83 -5.29 -2.44
N LYS A 25 9.88 -6.23 -2.65
CA LYS A 25 9.89 -7.15 -3.79
C LYS A 25 9.83 -6.44 -5.15
N ILE A 26 9.20 -5.26 -5.19
CA ILE A 26 9.10 -4.42 -6.39
C ILE A 26 9.78 -3.08 -6.09
N PRO A 27 11.09 -2.96 -6.39
CA PRO A 27 11.85 -1.75 -6.11
C PRO A 27 11.37 -0.58 -6.96
N ALA A 28 11.88 0.61 -6.66
CA ALA A 28 11.56 1.85 -7.38
C ALA A 28 10.07 2.28 -7.34
N THR A 29 9.23 1.65 -6.53
CA THR A 29 7.85 2.10 -6.26
C THR A 29 7.78 3.02 -5.04
N ARG A 30 6.71 3.81 -4.89
CA ARG A 30 6.51 4.68 -3.70
C ARG A 30 6.50 3.87 -2.40
N LEU A 31 5.77 2.75 -2.36
CA LEU A 31 5.68 1.91 -1.16
C LEU A 31 7.00 1.22 -0.81
N SER A 32 7.86 0.93 -1.79
CA SER A 32 9.20 0.38 -1.53
C SER A 32 10.13 1.37 -0.81
N ARG A 33 9.80 2.66 -0.79
CA ARG A 33 10.64 3.74 -0.23
C ARG A 33 10.06 4.35 1.05
N LEU A 34 9.08 3.69 1.68
CA LEU A 34 8.51 4.18 2.94
C LEU A 34 9.60 4.27 4.03
N THR A 35 9.60 5.41 4.72
CA THR A 35 10.45 5.70 5.89
C THR A 35 9.61 6.49 6.89
N THR A 36 10.00 6.51 8.16
CA THR A 36 9.27 7.23 9.22
C THR A 36 9.40 8.76 9.12
N ASN A 37 10.25 9.25 8.21
CA ASN A 37 10.45 10.69 7.98
C ASN A 37 9.44 11.27 6.98
N LEU A 38 8.58 10.44 6.39
CA LEU A 38 7.57 10.91 5.44
C LEU A 38 6.45 11.64 6.18
N ALA A 39 5.95 12.73 5.58
CA ALA A 39 4.88 13.55 6.16
C ALA A 39 3.56 12.77 6.36
N ASN A 40 3.38 11.65 5.68
CA ASN A 40 2.19 10.81 5.80
C ASN A 40 2.35 9.66 6.79
N TYR A 41 3.41 9.64 7.60
CA TYR A 41 3.58 8.69 8.70
C TYR A 41 3.03 9.28 10.01
N ASP A 42 2.17 8.52 10.70
CA ASP A 42 1.67 8.82 12.03
C ASP A 42 2.49 8.03 13.07
N PRO A 43 3.31 8.69 13.90
CA PRO A 43 4.14 8.01 14.91
C PRO A 43 3.34 7.52 16.12
N VAL A 44 2.14 8.06 16.36
CA VAL A 44 1.27 7.66 17.47
C VAL A 44 0.57 6.35 17.14
N LEU A 45 0.06 6.25 15.92
CA LEU A 45 -0.62 5.04 15.42
C LEU A 45 0.32 4.03 14.78
N ASN A 46 1.58 4.42 14.51
CA ASN A 46 2.59 3.63 13.81
C ASN A 46 2.07 3.14 12.43
N GLU A 47 1.44 4.05 11.68
CA GLU A 47 0.85 3.76 10.37
C GLU A 47 1.14 4.85 9.35
N TYR A 48 1.01 4.52 8.07
CA TYR A 48 1.05 5.49 6.99
C TYR A 48 -0.35 5.78 6.49
N PHE A 49 -0.71 7.04 6.35
CA PHE A 49 -1.99 7.45 5.77
C PHE A 49 -1.85 7.77 4.28
N PHE A 50 -2.83 7.33 3.50
CA PHE A 50 -2.99 7.67 2.09
C PHE A 50 -4.46 8.01 1.84
N ASP A 51 -4.71 9.23 1.37
CA ASP A 51 -6.04 9.65 0.93
C ASP A 51 -6.29 9.15 -0.51
N ARG A 52 -6.50 7.83 -0.62
CA ARG A 52 -6.57 7.06 -1.87
C ARG A 52 -7.63 5.96 -1.75
N HIS A 53 -7.95 5.27 -2.85
CA HIS A 53 -9.09 4.35 -2.89
C HIS A 53 -8.75 2.99 -2.24
N PRO A 54 -9.38 2.60 -1.10
CA PRO A 54 -9.03 1.36 -0.37
C PRO A 54 -9.27 0.07 -1.16
N GLY A 55 -10.36 0.01 -1.93
CA GLY A 55 -10.70 -1.15 -2.76
C GLY A 55 -9.61 -1.47 -3.81
N VAL A 56 -9.21 -0.46 -4.59
CA VAL A 56 -8.13 -0.58 -5.58
C VAL A 56 -6.78 -0.90 -4.92
N PHE A 57 -6.49 -0.31 -3.76
CA PHE A 57 -5.23 -0.54 -3.06
C PHE A 57 -4.99 -2.03 -2.73
N SER A 58 -6.03 -2.82 -2.50
CA SER A 58 -5.92 -4.27 -2.34
C SER A 58 -5.23 -4.94 -3.54
N GLN A 59 -5.53 -4.49 -4.77
CA GLN A 59 -4.90 -5.02 -5.98
C GLN A 59 -3.44 -4.60 -6.11
N ILE A 60 -3.14 -3.35 -5.74
CA ILE A 60 -1.77 -2.83 -5.67
C ILE A 60 -0.94 -3.66 -4.67
N LEU A 61 -1.48 -3.92 -3.49
CA LEU A 61 -0.79 -4.71 -2.47
C LEU A 61 -0.59 -6.18 -2.91
N ASN A 62 -1.57 -6.76 -3.62
CA ASN A 62 -1.46 -8.10 -4.17
C ASN A 62 -0.41 -8.19 -5.29
N TYR A 63 -0.18 -7.11 -6.04
CA TYR A 63 0.92 -7.05 -7.00
C TYR A 63 2.28 -7.25 -6.33
N TYR A 64 2.53 -6.64 -5.17
CA TYR A 64 3.76 -6.91 -4.39
C TYR A 64 3.88 -8.35 -3.89
N ARG A 65 2.76 -9.02 -3.61
CA ARG A 65 2.74 -10.40 -3.10
C ARG A 65 3.01 -11.42 -4.20
N THR A 66 2.40 -11.21 -5.37
CA THR A 66 2.28 -12.23 -6.44
C THR A 66 3.08 -11.89 -7.70
N GLY A 67 3.48 -10.63 -7.89
CA GLY A 67 4.04 -10.14 -9.15
C GLY A 67 3.04 -9.99 -10.29
N LYS A 68 1.73 -10.14 -10.03
CA LYS A 68 0.65 -10.01 -11.02
C LYS A 68 -0.31 -8.89 -10.63
N LEU A 69 -0.54 -7.95 -11.54
CA LEU A 69 -1.50 -6.88 -11.35
C LEU A 69 -2.85 -7.31 -11.90
N HIS A 70 -3.83 -7.49 -11.01
CA HIS A 70 -5.17 -7.90 -11.38
C HIS A 70 -6.10 -6.69 -11.48
N TYR A 71 -6.86 -6.64 -12.57
CA TYR A 71 -7.83 -5.60 -12.80
C TYR A 71 -9.15 -5.93 -12.07
N PRO A 72 -9.63 -5.07 -11.14
CA PRO A 72 -10.89 -5.28 -10.43
C PRO A 72 -12.10 -5.11 -11.37
N LEU A 73 -13.08 -6.00 -11.27
CA LEU A 73 -14.28 -5.97 -12.14
C LEU A 73 -15.32 -4.93 -11.71
N ASP A 74 -15.23 -4.46 -10.47
CA ASP A 74 -16.14 -3.54 -9.82
C ASP A 74 -15.67 -2.08 -9.84
N VAL A 75 -14.56 -1.79 -10.52
CA VAL A 75 -13.98 -0.44 -10.64
C VAL A 75 -13.76 -0.11 -12.12
N CYS A 76 -13.96 1.15 -12.51
CA CYS A 76 -13.78 1.58 -13.89
C CYS A 76 -12.31 1.79 -14.28
N GLY A 77 -12.01 1.65 -15.59
CA GLY A 77 -10.67 1.78 -16.22
C GLY A 77 -9.87 2.96 -15.66
N PRO A 78 -10.40 4.19 -15.85
CA PRO A 78 -9.70 5.41 -15.47
C PRO A 78 -9.38 5.53 -13.98
N LEU A 79 -10.30 5.10 -13.10
CA LEU A 79 -10.06 5.15 -11.65
C LEU A 79 -8.92 4.21 -11.25
N PHE A 80 -8.88 3.00 -11.83
CA PHE A 80 -7.77 2.09 -11.58
C PHE A 80 -6.42 2.65 -12.08
N GLU A 81 -6.39 3.25 -13.27
CA GLU A 81 -5.18 3.88 -13.82
C GLU A 81 -4.70 5.07 -12.98
N GLU A 82 -5.61 5.86 -12.41
CA GLU A 82 -5.27 6.95 -11.50
C GLU A 82 -4.55 6.42 -10.25
N GLU A 83 -5.03 5.31 -9.69
CA GLU A 83 -4.43 4.64 -8.52
C GLU A 83 -3.04 4.04 -8.75
N LEU A 84 -2.64 3.85 -10.02
CA LEU A 84 -1.30 3.37 -10.37
C LEU A 84 -0.25 4.48 -10.53
N LYS A 85 -0.67 5.75 -10.46
CA LYS A 85 0.21 6.92 -10.51
C LYS A 85 0.74 7.29 -9.11
#